data_AF-A0A8J7Q6Q6-F1
#
_entry.id   AF-A0A8J7Q6Q6-F1
#
_cell.length_a   1.000
_cell.length_b   1.000
_cell.length_c   1.000
_cell.angle_alpha   90.00
_cell.angle_beta   90.00
_cell.angle_gamma   90.00
#
_symmetry.space_group_name_H-M   'P 1'
#
loop_
_entity.id
_entity.type
_entity.pdbx_description
1 polymer ?
#
loop_
_entity_poly.entity_id
_entity_poly.type
_entity_poly.pdbx_seq_one_letter_code
_entity_poly.pdbx_strand_id
1 'polypeptide(L)'
;MNDAERAHVDNLILLCDACHSVIDNPDNEADYGVALLQHWKQEHEETYRLGDPHKKLSAMALAVKAISEWDFEERDGLHPLREPFEVDAKIAHNHVVRNRSMIQVYKAYFGQLNAIYQELETHGSFRKQNMLRNIQYLYLKAKGLREAHDAASVLEMGDALLEDVQGALIDRLDASGFDEADRDFAVAVMVVDAFLRCKVLEEPVS
;
A
#
# COMPACT_ATOMS: atom_id res chain seq x y z
N MET A 1 1.27 37.76 -13.28
CA MET A 1 1.26 37.55 -11.82
C MET A 1 2.00 38.71 -11.19
N ASN A 2 1.38 39.42 -10.24
CA ASN A 2 2.03 40.50 -9.48
C ASN A 2 2.82 39.93 -8.28
N ASP A 3 3.68 40.73 -7.65
CA ASP A 3 4.54 40.24 -6.57
C ASP A 3 3.76 39.79 -5.32
N ALA A 4 2.56 40.35 -5.07
CA ALA A 4 1.70 39.91 -3.98
C ALA A 4 1.09 38.52 -4.26
N GLU A 5 0.71 38.26 -5.51
CA GLU A 5 0.24 36.94 -5.96
C GLU A 5 1.36 35.90 -5.91
N ARG A 6 2.59 36.28 -6.27
CA ARG A 6 3.78 35.41 -6.19
C ARG A 6 4.09 34.96 -4.77
N ALA A 7 3.95 35.87 -3.81
CA ALA A 7 4.22 35.61 -2.40
C ALA A 7 3.04 34.94 -1.67
N HIS A 8 1.91 34.71 -2.34
CA HIS A 8 0.73 34.08 -1.74
C HIS A 8 1.01 32.60 -1.43
N VAL A 9 0.50 32.11 -0.29
CA VAL A 9 0.72 30.72 0.16
C VAL A 9 0.38 29.70 -0.91
N ASP A 10 -0.66 29.95 -1.71
CA ASP A 10 -1.08 29.08 -2.83
C ASP A 10 -0.01 28.89 -3.91
N ASN A 11 0.95 29.82 -4.03
CA ASN A 11 2.04 29.78 -4.99
C ASN A 11 3.41 29.46 -4.36
N LEU A 12 3.45 29.18 -3.05
CA LEU A 12 4.65 28.71 -2.36
C LEU A 12 4.67 27.18 -2.31
N ILE A 13 5.84 26.60 -2.55
CA ILE A 13 6.13 25.17 -2.35
C ILE A 13 7.37 25.04 -1.48
N LEU A 14 7.35 24.12 -0.52
CA LEU A 14 8.51 23.79 0.30
C LEU A 14 9.32 22.69 -0.37
N LEU A 15 10.61 22.94 -0.57
CA LEU A 15 11.56 22.01 -1.14
C LEU A 15 12.74 21.83 -0.18
N CYS A 16 13.41 20.67 -0.25
CA CYS A 16 14.67 20.49 0.47
C CYS A 16 15.83 21.13 -0.31
N ASP A 17 16.98 21.35 0.33
CA ASP A 17 18.15 22.00 -0.28
C ASP A 17 18.61 21.33 -1.60
N ALA A 18 18.50 20.00 -1.68
CA ALA A 18 18.84 19.26 -2.90
C ALA A 18 17.85 19.55 -4.03
N CYS A 19 16.55 19.58 -3.74
CA CYS A 19 15.52 19.91 -4.72
C CYS A 19 15.59 21.38 -5.15
N HIS A 20 15.87 22.30 -4.21
CA HIS A 20 16.13 23.72 -4.53
C HIS A 20 17.29 23.86 -5.53
N SER A 21 18.40 23.17 -5.28
CA SER A 21 19.58 23.24 -6.15
C SER A 21 19.32 22.75 -7.58
N VAL A 22 18.40 21.80 -7.75
CA VAL A 22 18.05 21.23 -9.06
C VAL A 22 17.01 22.09 -9.78
N ILE A 23 15.97 22.54 -9.07
CA ILE A 23 14.83 23.25 -9.64
C ILE A 23 15.16 24.72 -9.92
N ASP A 24 15.97 25.36 -9.08
CA ASP A 24 16.37 26.76 -9.27
C ASP A 24 17.49 26.90 -10.32
N ASN A 25 18.00 25.78 -10.87
CA ASN A 25 18.99 25.80 -11.94
C ASN A 25 18.33 26.20 -13.27
N PRO A 26 18.75 27.31 -13.92
CA PRO A 26 18.19 27.76 -15.20
C PRO A 26 18.27 26.71 -16.31
N ASP A 27 19.27 25.83 -16.27
CA ASP A 27 19.44 24.77 -17.27
C ASP A 27 18.31 23.72 -17.23
N ASN A 28 17.62 23.62 -16.10
CA ASN A 28 16.56 22.65 -15.85
C ASN A 28 15.15 23.26 -15.90
N GLU A 29 15.02 24.57 -16.20
CA GLU A 29 13.73 25.28 -16.17
C GLU A 29 12.69 24.65 -17.11
N ALA A 30 13.15 24.07 -18.22
CA ALA A 30 12.30 23.36 -19.17
C ALA A 30 11.68 22.06 -18.60
N ASP A 31 12.36 21.42 -17.64
CA ASP A 31 11.94 20.16 -17.03
C ASP A 31 10.99 20.38 -15.83
N TYR A 32 11.03 21.56 -15.20
CA TYR A 32 10.29 21.90 -13.98
C TYR A 32 9.28 23.04 -14.19
N GLY A 33 8.36 22.83 -15.14
CA GLY A 33 7.32 23.80 -15.45
C GLY A 33 6.34 24.06 -14.29
N VAL A 34 5.68 25.23 -14.31
CA VAL A 34 4.73 25.68 -13.28
C VAL A 34 3.65 24.64 -12.96
N ALA A 35 3.09 24.00 -14.00
CA ALA A 35 2.05 22.99 -13.82
C ALA A 35 2.54 21.76 -13.05
N LEU A 36 3.80 21.34 -13.27
CA LEU A 36 4.40 20.22 -12.55
C LEU A 36 4.61 20.57 -11.07
N LEU A 37 5.13 21.76 -10.78
CA LEU A 37 5.36 22.22 -9.41
C LEU A 37 4.04 22.39 -8.63
N GLN A 38 2.99 22.90 -9.29
CA GLN A 38 1.65 22.98 -8.72
C GLN A 38 1.07 21.58 -8.44
N HIS A 39 1.29 20.62 -9.34
CA HIS A 39 0.86 19.24 -9.14
C HIS A 39 1.59 18.60 -7.94
N TRP A 40 2.91 18.74 -7.83
CA TRP A 40 3.68 18.22 -6.68
C TRP A 40 3.24 18.81 -5.36
N LYS A 41 2.93 20.11 -5.34
CA LYS A 41 2.35 20.76 -4.17
C LYS A 41 1.02 20.11 -3.80
N GLN A 42 0.11 19.94 -4.76
CA GLN A 42 -1.19 19.33 -4.51
C GLN A 42 -1.05 17.90 -3.98
N GLU A 43 -0.19 17.07 -4.58
CA GLU A 43 0.09 15.71 -4.10
C GLU A 43 0.64 15.71 -2.66
N HIS A 44 1.56 16.63 -2.35
CA HIS A 44 2.12 16.78 -1.02
C HIS A 44 1.03 17.19 -0.02
N GLU A 45 0.27 18.25 -0.31
CA GLU A 45 -0.79 18.74 0.57
C GLU A 45 -1.90 17.71 0.77
N GLU A 46 -2.28 16.95 -0.26
CA GLU A 46 -3.22 15.82 -0.13
C GLU A 46 -2.66 14.72 0.77
N THR A 47 -1.36 14.42 0.67
CA THR A 47 -0.69 13.45 1.54
C THR A 47 -0.77 13.85 3.01
N TYR A 48 -0.59 15.14 3.34
CA TYR A 48 -0.70 15.67 4.71
C TYR A 48 -2.15 15.86 5.17
N ARG A 49 -3.07 16.13 4.25
CA ARG A 49 -4.51 16.23 4.53
C ARG A 49 -5.11 14.91 4.99
N LEU A 50 -4.45 13.79 4.65
CA LEU A 50 -4.79 12.46 5.13
C LEU A 50 -4.24 12.14 6.53
N GLY A 51 -3.42 13.00 7.16
CA GLY A 51 -2.85 12.84 8.52
C GLY A 51 -1.31 12.95 8.58
N ASP A 52 -0.72 12.92 9.79
CA ASP A 52 0.74 13.02 10.01
C ASP A 52 1.49 11.85 9.32
N PRO A 53 2.32 12.12 8.28
CA PRO A 53 3.04 11.09 7.54
C PRO A 53 4.01 10.29 8.39
N HIS A 54 4.65 10.90 9.39
CA HIS A 54 5.58 10.19 10.27
C HIS A 54 4.85 9.18 11.15
N LYS A 55 3.69 9.58 11.67
CA LYS A 55 2.82 8.67 12.44
C LYS A 55 2.37 7.49 11.58
N LYS A 56 1.94 7.75 10.33
CA LYS A 56 1.54 6.71 9.38
C LYS A 56 2.67 5.75 9.01
N LEU A 57 3.87 6.26 8.75
CA LEU A 57 5.06 5.44 8.48
C LEU A 57 5.40 4.57 9.69
N SER A 58 5.32 5.12 10.90
CA SER A 58 5.55 4.35 12.13
C SER A 58 4.51 3.24 12.33
N ALA A 59 3.24 3.53 12.07
CA ALA A 59 2.16 2.54 12.12
C ALA A 59 2.39 1.39 11.12
N MET A 60 2.77 1.72 9.89
CA MET A 60 3.14 0.73 8.87
C MET A 60 4.33 -0.12 9.32
N ALA A 61 5.40 0.47 9.85
CA ALA A 61 6.58 -0.25 10.31
C ALA A 61 6.25 -1.21 11.48
N LEU A 62 5.45 -0.76 12.43
CA LEU A 62 4.96 -1.58 13.55
C LEU A 62 4.09 -2.73 13.05
N ALA A 63 3.16 -2.47 12.12
CA ALA A 63 2.32 -3.51 11.54
C ALA A 63 3.16 -4.54 10.76
N VAL A 64 4.17 -4.12 9.99
CA VAL A 64 5.08 -5.03 9.25
C VAL A 64 5.76 -5.96 10.24
N LYS A 65 6.30 -5.38 11.31
CA LYS A 65 6.95 -6.17 12.37
C LYS A 65 5.97 -7.15 13.00
N ALA A 66 4.82 -6.69 13.46
CA ALA A 66 3.82 -7.52 14.14
C ALA A 66 3.34 -8.68 13.26
N ILE A 67 2.92 -8.40 12.03
CA ILE A 67 2.42 -9.44 11.11
C ILE A 67 3.53 -10.42 10.74
N SER A 68 4.77 -9.95 10.56
CA SER A 68 5.91 -10.82 10.21
C SER A 68 6.30 -11.82 11.32
N GLU A 69 5.87 -11.60 12.56
CA GLU A 69 6.18 -12.43 13.73
C GLU A 69 5.16 -13.53 13.98
N TRP A 70 4.01 -13.50 13.31
CA TRP A 70 3.03 -14.57 13.44
C TRP A 70 3.57 -15.87 12.85
N ASP A 71 3.57 -16.93 13.65
CA ASP A 71 3.89 -18.28 13.22
C ASP A 71 2.58 -19.02 12.95
N PHE A 72 2.34 -19.34 11.68
CA PHE A 72 1.26 -20.23 11.28
C PHE A 72 1.83 -21.63 11.14
N GLU A 73 1.20 -22.63 11.77
CA GLU A 73 1.73 -24.01 11.80
C GLU A 73 1.78 -24.68 10.42
N GLU A 74 1.05 -24.18 9.42
CA GLU A 74 1.07 -24.69 8.04
C GLU A 74 2.07 -23.93 7.18
N ARG A 75 3.18 -24.61 6.89
CA ARG A 75 4.27 -24.14 6.02
C ARG A 75 4.24 -24.90 4.70
N ASP A 76 3.35 -24.54 3.79
CA ASP A 76 3.47 -25.01 2.41
C ASP A 76 3.08 -23.93 1.39
N GLY A 77 3.87 -23.83 0.32
CA GLY A 77 3.53 -23.04 -0.88
C GLY A 77 4.23 -21.68 -1.03
N LEU A 78 5.57 -21.66 -1.13
CA LEU A 78 6.28 -20.50 -1.72
C LEU A 78 6.07 -20.50 -3.24
N HIS A 79 5.18 -19.64 -3.73
CA HIS A 79 5.07 -19.39 -5.17
C HIS A 79 6.19 -18.45 -5.65
N PRO A 80 6.87 -18.77 -6.77
CA PRO A 80 7.92 -17.93 -7.33
C PRO A 80 7.37 -16.54 -7.70
N LEU A 81 8.20 -15.51 -7.51
CA LEU A 81 7.91 -14.14 -7.95
C LEU A 81 7.85 -14.12 -9.49
N ARG A 82 6.75 -13.62 -10.07
CA ARG A 82 6.58 -13.43 -11.52
C ARG A 82 6.30 -11.96 -11.85
N GLU A 83 6.42 -11.63 -13.13
CA GLU A 83 6.41 -10.27 -13.66
C GLU A 83 5.18 -9.44 -13.25
N PRO A 84 5.33 -8.11 -13.17
CA PRO A 84 4.22 -7.21 -12.85
C PRO A 84 3.10 -7.33 -13.90
N PHE A 85 1.90 -7.64 -13.45
CA PHE A 85 0.66 -7.61 -14.23
C PHE A 85 -0.01 -6.23 -14.11
N GLU A 86 -0.89 -5.87 -15.05
CA GLU A 86 -1.67 -4.64 -14.92
C GLU A 86 -2.70 -4.74 -13.79
N VAL A 87 -2.61 -3.82 -12.81
CA VAL A 87 -3.48 -3.77 -11.61
C VAL A 87 -4.96 -3.81 -11.99
N ASP A 88 -5.36 -3.05 -13.00
CA ASP A 88 -6.75 -3.01 -13.47
C ASP A 88 -7.20 -4.34 -14.11
N ALA A 89 -6.30 -5.08 -14.76
CA ALA A 89 -6.62 -6.40 -15.30
C ALA A 89 -6.95 -7.40 -14.17
N LYS A 90 -6.23 -7.35 -13.05
CA LYS A 90 -6.51 -8.19 -11.88
C LYS A 90 -7.77 -7.79 -11.14
N ILE A 91 -8.04 -6.50 -11.03
CA ILE A 91 -9.31 -5.98 -10.49
C ILE A 91 -10.48 -6.52 -11.31
N ALA A 92 -10.39 -6.42 -12.64
CA ALA A 92 -11.42 -6.93 -13.54
C ALA A 92 -11.56 -8.46 -13.45
N HIS A 93 -10.45 -9.20 -13.44
CA HIS A 93 -10.44 -10.67 -13.39
C HIS A 93 -11.10 -11.22 -12.12
N ASN A 94 -10.91 -10.55 -10.98
CA ASN A 94 -11.46 -10.97 -9.69
C ASN A 94 -12.75 -10.21 -9.31
N HIS A 95 -13.39 -9.55 -10.27
CA HIS A 95 -14.64 -8.79 -10.07
C HIS A 95 -14.61 -7.87 -8.84
N VAL A 96 -13.48 -7.21 -8.57
CA VAL A 96 -13.32 -6.32 -7.41
C VAL A 96 -14.01 -4.99 -7.71
N VAL A 97 -15.08 -4.68 -6.97
CA VAL A 97 -15.88 -3.46 -7.16
C VAL A 97 -15.75 -2.54 -5.96
N ARG A 98 -16.05 -3.01 -4.75
CA ARG A 98 -16.08 -2.20 -3.52
C ARG A 98 -14.68 -1.76 -3.09
N ASN A 99 -13.71 -2.65 -3.19
CA ASN A 99 -12.32 -2.41 -2.79
C ASN A 99 -11.48 -1.79 -3.92
N ARG A 100 -12.06 -1.52 -5.09
CA ARG A 100 -11.34 -0.93 -6.22
C ARG A 100 -10.72 0.43 -5.86
N SER A 101 -11.48 1.30 -5.22
CA SER A 101 -11.02 2.63 -4.80
C SER A 101 -9.88 2.52 -3.80
N MET A 102 -10.00 1.62 -2.82
CA MET A 102 -8.95 1.33 -1.85
C MET A 102 -7.64 0.91 -2.54
N ILE A 103 -7.69 -0.04 -3.47
CA ILE A 103 -6.50 -0.48 -4.22
C ILE A 103 -5.87 0.69 -4.98
N GLN A 104 -6.68 1.48 -5.67
CA GLN A 104 -6.19 2.61 -6.47
C GLN A 104 -5.60 3.75 -5.63
N VAL A 105 -6.14 4.01 -4.45
CA VAL A 105 -5.62 5.03 -3.52
C VAL A 105 -4.34 4.53 -2.84
N TYR A 106 -4.37 3.34 -2.24
CA TYR A 106 -3.27 2.92 -1.38
C TYR A 106 -2.08 2.32 -2.13
N LYS A 107 -2.19 2.04 -3.45
CA LYS A 107 -1.03 1.65 -4.26
C LYS A 107 0.08 2.71 -4.26
N ALA A 108 -0.27 3.99 -4.04
CA ALA A 108 0.70 5.08 -3.93
C ALA A 108 1.70 4.88 -2.78
N TYR A 109 1.32 4.13 -1.74
CA TYR A 109 2.18 3.83 -0.58
C TYR A 109 3.24 2.75 -0.85
N PHE A 110 3.27 2.17 -2.05
CA PHE A 110 4.20 1.09 -2.41
C PHE A 110 5.66 1.51 -2.24
N GLY A 111 6.01 2.75 -2.57
CA GLY A 111 7.36 3.29 -2.39
C GLY A 111 7.77 3.37 -0.92
N GLN A 112 6.92 3.98 -0.09
CA GLN A 112 7.14 4.13 1.36
C GLN A 112 7.23 2.78 2.05
N LEU A 113 6.37 1.83 1.71
CA LEU A 113 6.39 0.49 2.28
C LEU A 113 7.65 -0.28 1.88
N ASN A 114 8.14 -0.12 0.65
CA ASN A 114 9.43 -0.69 0.25
C ASN A 114 10.60 -0.10 1.02
N ALA A 115 10.59 1.19 1.33
CA ALA A 115 11.61 1.82 2.18
C ALA A 115 11.59 1.23 3.60
N ILE A 116 10.40 1.04 4.18
CA ILE A 116 10.23 0.35 5.48
C ILE A 116 10.79 -1.07 5.43
N TYR A 117 10.52 -1.83 4.36
CA TYR A 117 11.10 -3.16 4.21
C TYR A 117 12.62 -3.12 4.19
N GLN A 118 13.22 -2.24 3.39
CA GLN A 118 14.67 -2.11 3.31
C GLN A 118 15.29 -1.80 4.67
N GLU A 119 14.68 -0.87 5.42
CA GLU A 119 15.13 -0.51 6.76
C GLU A 119 15.05 -1.71 7.72
N LEU A 120 13.92 -2.40 7.79
CA LEU A 120 13.72 -3.54 8.68
C LEU A 120 14.58 -4.76 8.30
N GLU A 121 14.99 -4.88 7.05
CA GLU A 121 15.79 -6.00 6.52
C GLU A 121 17.30 -5.73 6.51
N THR A 122 17.75 -4.59 7.02
CA THR A 122 19.18 -4.15 7.06
C THR A 122 20.14 -5.15 7.74
N HIS A 123 19.64 -6.20 8.41
CA HIS A 123 20.43 -7.27 9.02
C HIS A 123 20.04 -8.69 8.57
N GLY A 124 19.51 -8.85 7.36
CA GLY A 124 19.14 -10.16 6.81
C GLY A 124 17.87 -10.75 7.44
N SER A 125 17.01 -9.89 7.97
CA SER A 125 15.67 -10.32 8.42
C SER A 125 14.77 -10.57 7.21
N PHE A 126 13.86 -11.54 7.27
CA PHE A 126 12.95 -11.89 6.17
C PHE A 126 11.54 -11.30 6.40
N ARG A 127 11.49 -10.06 6.89
CA ARG A 127 10.26 -9.44 7.43
C ARG A 127 9.21 -9.25 6.35
N LYS A 128 9.61 -8.76 5.18
CA LYS A 128 8.72 -8.61 4.02
C LYS A 128 8.14 -9.95 3.60
N GLN A 129 8.99 -10.95 3.44
CA GLN A 129 8.58 -12.28 2.97
C GLN A 129 7.66 -12.96 3.97
N ASN A 130 7.97 -12.87 5.27
CA ASN A 130 7.11 -13.39 6.33
C ASN A 130 5.77 -12.67 6.36
N MET A 131 5.76 -11.34 6.27
CA MET A 131 4.52 -10.55 6.24
C MET A 131 3.63 -10.95 5.06
N LEU A 132 4.18 -11.00 3.85
CA LEU A 132 3.47 -11.39 2.64
C LEU A 132 2.95 -12.83 2.71
N ARG A 133 3.75 -13.76 3.23
CA ARG A 133 3.35 -15.15 3.45
C ARG A 133 2.18 -15.24 4.44
N ASN A 134 2.23 -14.45 5.50
CA ASN A 134 1.21 -14.44 6.54
C ASN A 134 -0.12 -13.90 6.03
N ILE A 135 -0.09 -12.85 5.20
CA ILE A 135 -1.29 -12.35 4.50
C ILE A 135 -1.82 -13.38 3.50
N GLN A 136 -0.93 -14.02 2.73
CA GLN A 136 -1.30 -15.09 1.79
C GLN A 136 -1.97 -16.27 2.50
N TYR A 137 -1.46 -16.66 3.67
CA TYR A 137 -2.07 -17.71 4.48
C TYR A 137 -3.51 -17.35 4.89
N LEU A 138 -3.74 -16.13 5.38
CA LEU A 138 -5.08 -15.66 5.71
C LEU A 138 -6.01 -15.68 4.50
N TYR A 139 -5.50 -15.29 3.33
CA TYR A 139 -6.25 -15.38 2.07
C TYR A 139 -6.61 -16.82 1.71
N LEU A 140 -5.66 -17.76 1.73
CA LEU A 140 -5.92 -19.16 1.41
C LEU A 140 -6.94 -19.78 2.37
N LYS A 141 -6.87 -19.42 3.65
CA LYS A 141 -7.84 -19.85 4.66
C LYS A 141 -9.24 -19.28 4.37
N ALA A 142 -9.35 -17.97 4.09
CA ALA A 142 -10.62 -17.33 3.75
C ALA A 142 -11.23 -17.93 2.48
N LYS A 143 -10.39 -18.15 1.46
CA LYS A 143 -10.76 -18.81 0.20
C LYS A 143 -11.32 -20.20 0.44
N GLY A 144 -10.59 -21.06 1.15
CA GLY A 144 -11.04 -22.42 1.43
C GLY A 144 -12.34 -22.48 2.25
N LEU A 145 -12.53 -21.55 3.19
CA LEU A 145 -13.79 -21.43 3.94
C LEU A 145 -14.95 -21.02 3.03
N ARG A 146 -14.77 -20.03 2.16
CA ARG A 146 -15.84 -19.60 1.24
C ARG A 146 -16.17 -20.66 0.19
N GLU A 147 -15.16 -21.29 -0.41
CA GLU A 147 -15.35 -22.40 -1.36
C GLU A 147 -16.13 -23.57 -0.74
N ALA A 148 -16.00 -23.80 0.58
CA ALA A 148 -16.76 -24.83 1.27
C ALA A 148 -18.22 -24.46 1.55
N HIS A 149 -18.57 -23.16 1.55
CA HIS A 149 -19.87 -22.66 1.99
C HIS A 149 -20.70 -21.97 0.89
N ASP A 150 -20.06 -21.53 -0.20
CA ASP A 150 -20.68 -20.76 -1.27
C ASP A 150 -20.51 -21.47 -2.62
N ALA A 151 -21.56 -21.42 -3.44
CA ALA A 151 -21.57 -21.99 -4.79
C ALA A 151 -21.02 -21.03 -5.84
N ALA A 152 -20.81 -19.76 -5.52
CA ALA A 152 -20.20 -18.79 -6.42
C ALA A 152 -18.74 -19.17 -6.74
N SER A 153 -18.25 -18.68 -7.88
CA SER A 153 -16.83 -18.83 -8.21
C SER A 153 -15.98 -17.94 -7.31
N VAL A 154 -14.77 -18.38 -6.96
CA VAL A 154 -13.75 -17.56 -6.25
C VAL A 154 -13.56 -16.20 -6.93
N LEU A 155 -13.65 -16.15 -8.26
CA LEU A 155 -13.51 -14.92 -9.05
C LEU A 155 -14.63 -13.90 -8.77
N GLU A 156 -15.81 -14.37 -8.33
CA GLU A 156 -16.93 -13.50 -7.96
C GLU A 156 -16.85 -13.03 -6.50
N MET A 157 -15.93 -13.59 -5.72
CA MET A 157 -15.78 -13.32 -4.29
C MET A 157 -14.68 -12.30 -3.99
N GLY A 158 -14.11 -11.63 -5.00
CA GLY A 158 -12.90 -10.81 -4.84
C GLY A 158 -12.99 -9.78 -3.70
N ASP A 159 -14.08 -9.01 -3.63
CA ASP A 159 -14.30 -8.07 -2.54
C ASP A 159 -14.42 -8.75 -1.17
N ALA A 160 -15.20 -9.84 -1.10
CA ALA A 160 -15.47 -10.53 0.15
C ALA A 160 -14.22 -11.22 0.71
N LEU A 161 -13.36 -11.75 -0.16
CA LEU A 161 -12.06 -12.33 0.21
C LEU A 161 -11.09 -11.26 0.72
N LEU A 162 -11.06 -10.08 0.10
CA LEU A 162 -10.26 -8.96 0.60
C LEU A 162 -10.75 -8.50 1.98
N GLU A 163 -12.06 -8.39 2.16
CA GLU A 163 -12.70 -8.01 3.43
C GLU A 163 -12.41 -9.03 4.54
N ASP A 164 -12.46 -10.33 4.24
CA ASP A 164 -12.11 -11.37 5.21
C ASP A 164 -10.65 -11.30 5.64
N VAL A 165 -9.74 -11.06 4.69
CA VAL A 165 -8.31 -10.90 4.98
C VAL A 165 -8.08 -9.66 5.83
N GLN A 166 -8.74 -8.54 5.51
CA GLN A 166 -8.67 -7.31 6.30
C GLN A 166 -9.20 -7.51 7.72
N GLY A 167 -10.38 -8.13 7.87
CA GLY A 167 -10.96 -8.44 9.17
C GLY A 167 -10.04 -9.31 10.01
N ALA A 168 -9.49 -10.37 9.42
CA ALA A 168 -8.55 -11.26 10.11
C ALA A 168 -7.24 -10.56 10.52
N LEU A 169 -6.76 -9.59 9.74
CA LEU A 169 -5.60 -8.77 10.10
C LEU A 169 -5.94 -7.78 11.22
N ILE A 170 -7.09 -7.09 11.12
CA ILE A 170 -7.59 -6.15 12.11
C ILE A 170 -7.75 -6.84 13.46
N ASP A 171 -8.46 -7.96 13.53
CA ASP A 171 -8.73 -8.69 14.78
C ASP A 171 -7.44 -9.07 15.52
N ARG A 172 -6.40 -9.43 14.77
CA ARG A 172 -5.11 -9.83 15.33
C ARG A 172 -4.24 -8.65 15.74
N LEU A 173 -4.26 -7.56 14.98
CA LEU A 173 -3.53 -6.34 15.31
C LEU A 173 -4.19 -5.58 16.47
N ASP A 174 -5.51 -5.68 16.62
CA ASP A 174 -6.24 -5.09 17.73
C ASP A 174 -5.74 -5.62 19.08
N ALA A 175 -5.46 -6.93 19.14
CA ALA A 175 -4.83 -7.57 20.30
C ALA A 175 -3.41 -7.05 20.62
N SER A 176 -2.79 -6.30 19.70
CA SER A 176 -1.46 -5.71 19.85
C SER A 176 -1.49 -4.25 20.31
N GLY A 177 -2.68 -3.66 20.55
CA GLY A 177 -2.85 -2.32 21.13
C GLY A 177 -2.61 -1.16 20.16
N PHE A 178 -2.83 -1.37 18.86
CA PHE A 178 -2.79 -0.30 17.87
C PHE A 178 -3.96 0.68 18.08
N ASP A 179 -3.74 1.95 17.76
CA ASP A 179 -4.83 2.90 17.55
C ASP A 179 -5.67 2.47 16.34
N GLU A 180 -6.99 2.62 16.43
CA GLU A 180 -7.95 2.11 15.45
C GLU A 180 -7.67 2.66 14.04
N ALA A 181 -7.45 3.97 13.92
CA ALA A 181 -7.21 4.61 12.64
C ALA A 181 -5.85 4.22 12.03
N ASP A 182 -4.82 4.12 12.87
CA ASP A 182 -3.48 3.71 12.45
C ASP A 182 -3.46 2.23 12.01
N ARG A 183 -4.20 1.37 12.73
CA ARG A 183 -4.39 -0.05 12.40
C ARG A 183 -5.08 -0.20 11.05
N ASP A 184 -6.23 0.43 10.87
CA ASP A 184 -7.04 0.27 9.66
C ASP A 184 -6.29 0.78 8.43
N PHE A 185 -5.59 1.91 8.56
CA PHE A 185 -4.70 2.42 7.53
C PHE A 185 -3.58 1.44 7.19
N ALA A 186 -2.86 0.92 8.19
CA ALA A 186 -1.76 0.00 7.97
C ALA A 186 -2.24 -1.30 7.30
N VAL A 187 -3.37 -1.86 7.74
CA VAL A 187 -3.98 -3.05 7.15
C VAL A 187 -4.36 -2.81 5.69
N ALA A 188 -5.02 -1.69 5.38
CA ALA A 188 -5.40 -1.36 4.01
C ALA A 188 -4.17 -1.30 3.09
N VAL A 189 -3.11 -0.61 3.51
CA VAL A 189 -1.86 -0.51 2.73
C VAL A 189 -1.22 -1.89 2.51
N MET A 190 -1.20 -2.74 3.53
CA MET A 190 -0.59 -4.08 3.45
C MET A 190 -1.37 -5.07 2.58
N VAL A 191 -2.70 -5.05 2.65
CA VAL A 191 -3.54 -5.87 1.78
C VAL A 191 -3.37 -5.42 0.33
N VAL A 192 -3.25 -4.11 0.07
CA VAL A 192 -2.96 -3.60 -1.27
C VAL A 192 -1.56 -4.02 -1.73
N ASP A 193 -0.52 -3.95 -0.90
CA ASP A 193 0.82 -4.45 -1.28
C ASP A 193 0.79 -5.95 -1.59
N ALA A 194 0.09 -6.76 -0.78
CA ALA A 194 -0.11 -8.17 -1.05
C ALA A 194 -0.86 -8.42 -2.37
N PHE A 195 -1.88 -7.60 -2.68
CA PHE A 195 -2.61 -7.68 -3.95
C PHE A 195 -1.70 -7.41 -5.15
N LEU A 196 -0.92 -6.33 -5.08
CA LEU A 196 0.03 -5.92 -6.13
C LEU A 196 1.14 -6.95 -6.35
N ARG A 197 1.50 -7.74 -5.32
CA ARG A 197 2.53 -8.78 -5.38
C ARG A 197 1.98 -10.20 -5.63
N CYS A 198 0.74 -10.33 -6.09
CA CYS A 198 0.09 -11.63 -6.31
C CYS A 198 0.05 -12.55 -5.10
N LYS A 199 -0.12 -12.00 -3.89
CA LYS A 199 -0.23 -12.77 -2.65
C LYS A 199 -1.67 -12.97 -2.19
N VAL A 200 -2.60 -12.20 -2.74
CA VAL A 200 -4.05 -12.37 -2.58
C VAL A 200 -4.74 -12.19 -3.92
N LEU A 201 -5.90 -12.86 -4.08
CA LEU A 201 -6.70 -12.92 -5.31
C LEU A 201 -5.99 -13.57 -6.50
N GLU A 202 -6.78 -14.13 -7.42
CA GLU A 202 -6.30 -14.90 -8.56
C GLU A 202 -5.62 -13.99 -9.59
N GLU A 203 -4.66 -14.54 -10.33
CA GLU A 203 -3.98 -13.81 -11.39
C GLU A 203 -4.83 -13.81 -12.67
N PRO A 204 -4.85 -12.71 -13.44
CA PRO A 204 -5.46 -12.72 -14.78
C PRO A 204 -4.84 -13.83 -15.63
N VAL A 205 -5.69 -14.67 -16.22
CA VAL A 205 -5.23 -15.62 -17.24
C VAL A 205 -4.83 -14.81 -18.49
N SER A 206 -3.63 -15.05 -19.00
CA SER A 206 -3.12 -14.44 -20.24
C SER A 206 -3.71 -15.11 -21.49
#